data_AF-A0A257YCF8-F1
#
_entry.id   AF-A0A257YCF8-F1
#
_cell.length_a   1.000
_cell.length_b   1.000
_cell.length_c   1.000
_cell.angle_alpha   90.00
_cell.angle_beta   90.00
_cell.angle_gamma   90.00
#
_symmetry.space_group_name_H-M   'P 1'
#
loop_
_entity.id
_entity.type
_entity.pdbx_description
1 polymer ?
#
loop_
_entity_poly.entity_id
_entity_poly.type
_entity_poly.pdbx_seq_one_letter_code
_entity_poly.pdbx_strand_id
1 'polypeptide(L)'
;MDYAYGKSQNRDKPNDYIVAQYLNERADTMVGLVYDAIKQRYSGSARPDITKFNKAYVLIVEELKALTARNPELQAIDAQAIWQHFDTLKGYDADIYTYYEPFSQSEDMDVYTNKLDRLCIISNTKQPQYTKTQERLIADADEAIRIYRNSIKKAQELNEDANRTWFIPEYTFTVTADGKLLVNGIEGIMKVKGVRASSLPDMVLSQAKDRPNELFMPDIRGHTQSRMRTSLIETGFTDAIQKLFMPTMDNQKGVFFRPVVSHETAEAEKIDTKDLDRLLKDAGADTEDYPDEIPF
;
A
#
# COMPACT_ATOMS: atom_id res chain seq x y z
N MET A 1 -35.31 5.50 44.12
CA MET A 1 -34.86 5.07 42.78
C MET A 1 -33.35 5.19 42.77
N ASP A 2 -32.69 4.19 43.34
CA ASP A 2 -31.23 4.07 43.37
C ASP A 2 -30.76 3.48 42.03
N TYR A 3 -30.20 4.31 41.17
CA TYR A 3 -29.51 3.86 39.96
C TYR A 3 -28.01 3.71 40.26
N ALA A 4 -27.63 2.46 40.54
CA ALA A 4 -26.38 1.82 40.11
C ALA A 4 -25.05 2.59 40.29
N TYR A 5 -24.79 3.15 41.48
CA TYR A 5 -23.47 3.68 41.86
C TYR A 5 -22.52 2.66 42.50
N GLY A 6 -22.82 1.36 42.39
CA GLY A 6 -22.06 0.30 43.06
C GLY A 6 -21.83 -0.91 42.16
N LYS A 7 -20.72 -0.90 41.41
CA LYS A 7 -19.91 -2.06 40.96
C LYS A 7 -19.07 -1.72 39.72
N SER A 8 -17.93 -1.03 39.90
CA SER A 8 -16.80 -1.09 38.95
C SER A 8 -15.43 -0.66 39.52
N GLN A 9 -15.32 -0.42 40.83
CA GLN A 9 -14.11 0.15 41.46
C GLN A 9 -12.96 -0.82 41.77
N ASN A 10 -12.94 -2.01 41.19
CA ASN A 10 -11.76 -2.88 41.18
C ASN A 10 -11.53 -3.38 39.75
N ARG A 11 -11.06 -2.50 38.87
CA ARG A 11 -10.34 -2.93 37.67
C ARG A 11 -8.91 -3.21 38.10
N ASP A 12 -8.37 -4.34 37.66
CA ASP A 12 -7.03 -4.79 38.06
C ASP A 12 -5.99 -3.79 37.54
N LYS A 13 -5.31 -3.06 38.44
CA LYS A 13 -4.22 -2.13 38.08
C LYS A 13 -3.20 -2.75 37.12
N PRO A 14 -2.81 -4.04 37.27
CA PRO A 14 -1.97 -4.75 36.30
C PRO A 14 -2.47 -4.69 34.85
N ASN A 15 -3.79 -4.79 34.65
CA ASN A 15 -4.41 -4.75 33.33
C ASN A 15 -4.35 -3.36 32.70
N ASP A 16 -4.43 -2.31 33.51
CA ASP A 16 -4.38 -0.94 33.00
C ASP A 16 -3.03 -0.59 32.38
N TYR A 17 -1.93 -1.12 32.92
CA TYR A 17 -0.59 -0.90 32.37
C TYR A 17 -0.46 -1.48 30.96
N ILE A 18 -0.92 -2.72 30.76
CA ILE A 18 -0.84 -3.36 29.44
C ILE A 18 -1.83 -2.74 28.44
N VAL A 19 -3.01 -2.29 28.89
CA VAL A 19 -3.91 -1.55 28.00
C VAL A 19 -3.27 -0.22 27.60
N ALA A 20 -2.65 0.50 28.53
CA ALA A 20 -1.93 1.74 28.23
C ALA A 20 -0.78 1.51 27.23
N GLN A 21 -0.03 0.42 27.35
CA GLN A 21 1.02 0.04 26.41
C GLN A 21 0.48 -0.10 24.98
N TYR A 22 -0.55 -0.92 24.80
CA TYR A 22 -1.16 -1.19 23.49
C TYR A 22 -1.80 0.05 22.86
N LEU A 23 -2.33 0.96 23.68
CA LEU A 23 -2.89 2.23 23.21
C LEU A 23 -1.79 3.24 22.86
N ASN A 24 -0.69 3.27 23.62
CA ASN A 24 0.47 4.13 23.35
C ASN A 24 1.11 3.79 22.01
N GLU A 25 1.34 2.50 21.72
CA GLU A 25 1.87 2.02 20.44
C GLU A 25 1.02 2.48 19.24
N ARG A 26 -0.31 2.45 19.41
CA ARG A 26 -1.24 2.93 18.38
C ARG A 26 -1.19 4.43 18.22
N ALA A 27 -1.18 5.19 19.32
CA ALA A 27 -1.07 6.63 19.27
C ALA A 27 0.21 7.07 18.54
N ASP A 28 1.34 6.42 18.84
CA ASP A 28 2.60 6.66 18.13
C ASP A 28 2.52 6.31 16.64
N THR A 29 2.06 5.09 16.31
CA THR A 29 1.82 4.69 14.91
C THR A 29 0.96 5.72 14.17
N MET A 30 -0.04 6.28 14.86
CA MET A 30 -0.94 7.24 14.24
C MET A 30 -0.26 8.59 13.96
N VAL A 31 0.52 9.11 14.91
CA VAL A 31 1.27 10.36 14.71
C VAL A 31 2.33 10.17 13.60
N GLY A 32 3.04 9.04 13.60
CA GLY A 32 4.04 8.71 12.57
C GLY A 32 3.46 8.66 11.16
N LEU A 33 2.27 8.07 10.97
CA LEU A 33 1.60 8.07 9.67
C LEU A 33 1.22 9.47 9.18
N VAL A 34 0.86 10.38 10.09
CA VAL A 34 0.59 11.78 9.72
C VAL A 34 1.88 12.49 9.35
N TYR A 35 2.95 12.28 10.12
CA TYR A 35 4.27 12.80 9.80
C TYR A 35 4.74 12.37 8.40
N ASP A 36 4.64 11.07 8.08
CA ASP A 36 4.96 10.53 6.76
C ASP A 36 4.12 11.20 5.67
N ALA A 37 2.81 11.36 5.89
CA ALA A 37 1.92 12.01 4.93
C ALA A 37 2.28 13.50 4.70
N ILE A 38 2.71 14.22 5.73
CA ILE A 38 3.12 15.63 5.62
C ILE A 38 4.44 15.75 4.85
N LYS A 39 5.41 14.86 5.13
CA LYS A 39 6.74 14.85 4.48
C LYS A 39 6.65 14.71 2.96
N GLN A 40 5.64 13.99 2.48
CA GLN A 40 5.39 13.74 1.06
C GLN A 40 4.79 14.96 0.32
N ARG A 41 4.42 16.03 1.04
CA ARG A 41 3.93 17.30 0.49
C ARG A 41 2.83 17.15 -0.56
N TYR A 42 1.87 16.24 -0.34
CA TYR A 42 0.75 16.06 -1.26
C TYR A 42 -0.02 17.37 -1.49
N SER A 43 -0.24 17.74 -2.75
CA SER A 43 -1.02 18.92 -3.12
C SER A 43 -2.50 18.60 -3.30
N GLY A 44 -3.38 19.52 -2.86
CA GLY A 44 -4.80 19.50 -3.22
C GLY A 44 -5.54 18.21 -2.87
N SER A 45 -6.21 17.61 -3.85
CA SER A 45 -7.06 16.42 -3.71
C SER A 45 -6.29 15.12 -3.45
N ALA A 46 -4.96 15.11 -3.58
CA ALA A 46 -4.14 13.96 -3.23
C ALA A 46 -3.95 13.81 -1.71
N ARG A 47 -4.25 14.86 -0.92
CA ARG A 47 -4.05 14.81 0.52
C ARG A 47 -5.00 13.79 1.18
N PRO A 48 -4.49 12.81 1.94
CA PRO A 48 -5.31 11.84 2.65
C PRO A 48 -6.33 12.50 3.60
N ASP A 49 -7.60 12.10 3.53
CA ASP A 49 -8.62 12.56 4.50
C ASP A 49 -8.31 12.01 5.90
N ILE A 50 -7.95 12.92 6.80
CA ILE A 50 -7.59 12.62 8.18
C ILE A 50 -8.81 12.52 9.11
N THR A 51 -10.03 12.81 8.66
CA THR A 51 -11.18 13.04 9.56
C THR A 51 -11.50 11.83 10.44
N LYS A 52 -11.63 10.62 9.85
CA LYS A 52 -11.87 9.39 10.61
C LYS A 52 -10.66 9.00 11.46
N PHE A 53 -9.47 9.21 10.93
CA PHE A 53 -8.21 8.91 11.57
C PHE A 53 -7.99 9.75 12.84
N ASN A 54 -8.18 11.06 12.74
CA ASN A 54 -8.15 12.00 13.86
C ASN A 54 -9.18 11.64 14.93
N LYS A 55 -10.41 11.25 14.54
CA LYS A 55 -11.42 10.83 15.50
C LYS A 55 -10.96 9.62 16.33
N ALA A 56 -10.41 8.59 15.68
CA ALA A 56 -9.90 7.41 16.38
C ALA A 56 -8.74 7.76 17.31
N TYR A 57 -7.82 8.62 16.86
CA TYR A 57 -6.70 9.10 17.67
C TYR A 57 -7.17 9.82 18.94
N VAL A 58 -8.11 10.78 18.81
CA VAL A 58 -8.67 11.51 19.96
C VAL A 58 -9.25 10.55 21.00
N LEU A 59 -9.97 9.51 20.56
CA LEU A 59 -10.56 8.54 21.49
C LEU A 59 -9.51 7.67 22.19
N ILE A 60 -8.40 7.34 21.51
CA ILE A 60 -7.25 6.67 22.13
C ILE A 60 -6.62 7.56 23.20
N VAL A 61 -6.37 8.84 22.86
CA VAL A 61 -5.78 9.82 23.79
C VAL A 61 -6.64 9.98 25.04
N GLU A 62 -7.97 10.07 24.89
CA GLU A 62 -8.88 10.19 26.03
C GLU A 62 -8.86 8.93 26.93
N GLU A 63 -8.78 7.72 26.36
CA GLU A 63 -8.64 6.49 27.16
C GLU A 63 -7.27 6.42 27.85
N LEU A 64 -6.18 6.85 27.20
CA LEU A 64 -4.84 6.95 27.79
C LEU A 64 -4.80 7.95 28.96
N LYS A 65 -5.45 9.11 28.81
CA LYS A 65 -5.62 10.08 29.90
C LYS A 65 -6.40 9.46 31.05
N ALA A 66 -7.48 8.73 30.79
CA ALA A 66 -8.29 8.08 31.82
C ALA A 66 -7.54 6.95 32.55
N LEU A 67 -6.74 6.15 31.83
CA LEU A 67 -5.86 5.13 32.40
C LEU A 67 -4.78 5.75 33.28
N THR A 68 -4.14 6.81 32.82
CA THR A 68 -3.11 7.53 33.56
C THR A 68 -3.71 8.20 34.80
N ALA A 69 -4.85 8.87 34.68
CA ALA A 69 -5.52 9.56 35.79
C ALA A 69 -5.88 8.63 36.97
N ARG A 70 -6.17 7.35 36.70
CA ARG A 70 -6.59 6.38 37.72
C ARG A 70 -5.45 5.51 38.29
N ASN A 71 -4.23 5.61 37.74
CA ASN A 71 -3.08 4.80 38.15
C ASN A 71 -1.87 5.68 38.53
N PRO A 72 -1.52 5.79 39.83
CA PRO A 72 -0.39 6.58 40.29
C PRO A 72 0.95 6.16 39.66
N GLU A 73 1.15 4.88 39.39
CA GLU A 73 2.37 4.36 38.78
C GLU A 73 2.54 4.80 37.32
N LEU A 74 1.42 4.97 36.58
CA LEU A 74 1.44 5.56 35.25
C LEU A 74 1.70 7.08 35.29
N GLN A 75 1.14 7.79 36.29
CA GLN A 75 1.41 9.22 36.50
C GLN A 75 2.85 9.51 36.89
N ALA A 76 3.49 8.56 37.57
CA ALA A 76 4.87 8.67 38.02
C ALA A 76 5.91 8.40 36.91
N ILE A 77 5.48 8.08 35.68
CA ILE A 77 6.38 8.05 34.52
C ILE A 77 6.77 9.50 34.21
N ASP A 78 8.04 9.82 34.46
CA ASP A 78 8.67 11.14 34.33
C ASP A 78 9.21 11.44 32.92
N ALA A 79 8.92 10.57 31.95
CA ALA A 79 9.21 10.77 30.53
C ALA A 79 7.91 11.13 29.79
N GLN A 80 8.02 11.84 28.67
CA GLN A 80 6.87 12.24 27.88
C GLN A 80 6.55 11.21 26.81
N ALA A 81 5.25 10.97 26.59
CA ALA A 81 4.76 10.17 25.48
C ALA A 81 4.25 11.08 24.36
N ILE A 82 4.34 10.62 23.12
CA ILE A 82 3.93 11.42 21.95
C ILE A 82 2.47 11.91 22.04
N TRP A 83 1.58 11.10 22.62
CA TRP A 83 0.17 11.45 22.78
C TRP A 83 -0.06 12.61 23.77
N GLN A 84 0.91 12.92 24.63
CA GLN A 84 0.84 14.05 25.55
C GLN A 84 1.12 15.39 24.85
N HIS A 85 1.65 15.37 23.62
CA HIS A 85 1.93 16.57 22.83
C HIS A 85 0.79 16.97 21.90
N PHE A 86 -0.01 16.00 21.46
CA PHE A 86 -1.05 16.21 20.48
C PHE A 86 -2.39 15.68 21.00
N ASP A 87 -3.31 16.60 21.31
CA ASP A 87 -4.71 16.23 21.62
C ASP A 87 -5.48 15.87 20.35
N THR A 88 -5.08 16.42 19.21
CA THR A 88 -5.66 16.13 17.89
C THR A 88 -4.57 16.15 16.83
N LEU A 89 -4.74 15.37 15.76
CA LEU A 89 -3.83 15.38 14.61
C LEU A 89 -4.26 16.38 13.54
N LYS A 90 -5.57 16.61 13.41
CA LYS A 90 -6.13 17.50 12.38
C LYS A 90 -5.80 18.95 12.69
N GLY A 91 -5.08 19.61 11.78
CA GLY A 91 -4.73 21.02 11.89
C GLY A 91 -3.40 21.29 12.61
N TYR A 92 -2.70 20.24 13.05
CA TYR A 92 -1.40 20.32 13.73
C TYR A 92 -0.23 19.95 12.81
N ASP A 93 -0.40 20.07 11.49
CA ASP A 93 0.60 19.58 10.52
C ASP A 93 2.01 20.17 10.76
N ALA A 94 2.10 21.48 10.99
CA ALA A 94 3.37 22.16 11.22
C ALA A 94 4.04 21.69 12.52
N ASP A 95 3.25 21.51 13.57
CA ASP A 95 3.74 21.08 14.89
C ASP A 95 4.19 19.62 14.83
N ILE A 96 3.39 18.74 14.22
CA ILE A 96 3.74 17.33 14.01
C ILE A 96 5.03 17.22 13.18
N TYR A 97 5.15 17.97 12.08
CA TYR A 97 6.34 17.95 11.24
C TYR A 97 7.61 18.39 11.98
N THR A 98 7.49 19.42 12.82
CA THR A 98 8.63 19.99 13.54
C THR A 98 9.03 19.15 14.75
N TYR A 99 8.05 18.52 15.41
CA TYR A 99 8.23 17.85 16.69
C TYR A 99 8.50 16.35 16.58
N TYR A 100 7.83 15.65 15.64
CA TYR A 100 7.84 14.18 15.63
C TYR A 100 9.22 13.60 15.37
N GLU A 101 9.96 14.09 14.37
CA GLU A 101 11.27 13.52 14.00
C GLU A 101 12.34 13.70 15.10
N PRO A 102 12.51 14.89 15.73
CA PRO A 102 13.41 15.00 16.88
C PRO A 102 12.96 14.13 18.07
N PHE A 103 11.64 14.02 18.31
CA PHE A 103 11.12 13.23 19.42
C PHE A 103 11.29 11.72 19.20
N SER A 104 11.05 11.21 17.98
CA SER A 104 11.21 9.80 17.65
C SER A 104 12.67 9.32 17.68
N GLN A 105 13.60 10.26 17.56
CA GLN A 105 15.04 10.03 17.74
C GLN A 105 15.54 10.31 19.17
N SER A 106 14.65 10.78 20.07
CA SER A 106 15.00 11.14 21.44
C SER A 106 14.96 9.93 22.38
N GLU A 107 15.74 10.01 23.46
CA GLU A 107 15.65 9.02 24.54
C GLU A 107 14.28 9.06 25.24
N ASP A 108 13.54 10.17 25.20
CA ASP A 108 12.29 10.32 25.96
C ASP A 108 11.21 9.32 25.52
N MET A 109 11.08 9.09 24.21
CA MET A 109 10.15 8.12 23.64
C MET A 109 10.47 6.69 24.12
N ASP A 110 11.75 6.32 24.05
CA ASP A 110 12.24 5.03 24.49
C ASP A 110 12.09 4.88 26.01
N VAL A 111 12.37 5.93 26.77
CA VAL A 111 12.28 5.92 28.24
C VAL A 111 10.83 5.78 28.70
N TYR A 112 9.88 6.47 28.07
CA TYR A 112 8.45 6.30 28.39
C TYR A 112 8.01 4.85 28.14
N THR A 113 8.32 4.32 26.96
CA THR A 113 7.96 2.95 26.55
C THR A 113 8.60 1.92 27.49
N ASN A 114 9.89 2.05 27.79
CA ASN A 114 10.60 1.16 28.71
C ASN A 114 10.04 1.20 30.14
N LYS A 115 9.59 2.37 30.62
CA LYS A 115 8.96 2.50 31.95
C LYS A 115 7.60 1.84 31.99
N LEU A 116 6.82 1.95 30.91
CA LEU A 116 5.55 1.27 30.76
C LEU A 116 5.71 -0.25 30.67
N ASP A 117 6.69 -0.72 29.90
CA ASP A 117 7.07 -2.13 29.79
C ASP A 117 7.46 -2.72 31.15
N ARG A 118 8.27 -1.98 31.91
CA ARG A 118 8.66 -2.38 33.27
C ARG A 118 7.43 -2.58 34.16
N LEU A 119 6.42 -1.71 34.08
CA LEU A 119 5.18 -1.88 34.85
C LEU A 119 4.43 -3.15 34.45
N CYS A 120 4.36 -3.46 33.15
CA CYS A 120 3.74 -4.68 32.64
C CYS A 120 4.50 -5.95 33.08
N ILE A 121 5.83 -5.90 33.09
CA ILE A 121 6.70 -7.01 33.55
C ILE A 121 6.49 -7.27 35.04
N ILE A 122 6.53 -6.22 35.88
CA ILE A 122 6.36 -6.35 37.33
C ILE A 122 4.96 -6.86 37.67
N SER A 123 3.95 -6.45 36.91
CA SER A 123 2.57 -6.88 37.10
C SER A 123 2.27 -8.28 36.54
N ASN A 124 3.23 -8.91 35.86
CA ASN A 124 3.13 -10.22 35.19
C ASN A 124 1.90 -10.34 34.26
N THR A 125 1.45 -9.22 33.69
CA THR A 125 0.31 -9.21 32.76
C THR A 125 0.83 -9.26 31.33
N LYS A 126 0.61 -10.37 30.64
CA LYS A 126 1.12 -10.60 29.27
C LYS A 126 0.14 -10.25 28.17
N GLN A 127 -1.16 -10.25 28.47
CA GLN A 127 -2.17 -9.84 27.51
C GLN A 127 -3.23 -8.95 28.16
N PRO A 128 -3.69 -7.91 27.45
CA PRO A 128 -4.72 -7.03 27.93
C PRO A 128 -6.09 -7.72 27.92
N GLN A 129 -6.81 -7.59 29.03
CA GLN A 129 -8.22 -7.92 29.15
C GLN A 129 -9.02 -6.66 28.85
N TYR A 130 -9.47 -6.53 27.61
CA TYR A 130 -10.23 -5.38 27.18
C TYR A 130 -11.66 -5.42 27.68
N THR A 131 -12.18 -4.25 28.05
CA THR A 131 -13.62 -4.05 28.13
C THR A 131 -14.24 -3.95 26.74
N LYS A 132 -15.54 -4.21 26.59
CA LYS A 132 -16.25 -4.05 25.30
C LYS A 132 -16.03 -2.68 24.66
N THR A 133 -15.91 -1.63 25.46
CA THR A 133 -15.61 -0.28 24.98
C THR A 133 -14.20 -0.19 24.39
N GLN A 134 -13.21 -0.78 25.07
CA GLN A 134 -11.82 -0.81 24.60
C GLN A 134 -11.64 -1.71 23.37
N GLU A 135 -12.33 -2.86 23.31
CA GLU A 135 -12.34 -3.71 22.12
C GLU A 135 -12.83 -2.94 20.88
N ARG A 136 -13.93 -2.19 21.04
CA ARG A 136 -14.46 -1.35 19.97
C ARG A 136 -13.51 -0.20 19.61
N LEU A 137 -12.94 0.46 20.61
CA LEU A 137 -11.97 1.53 20.40
C LEU A 137 -10.77 1.05 19.58
N ILE A 138 -10.23 -0.11 19.92
CA ILE A 138 -9.08 -0.71 19.23
C ILE A 138 -9.46 -1.12 17.82
N ALA A 139 -10.61 -1.78 17.62
CA ALA A 139 -11.09 -2.14 16.29
C ALA A 139 -11.28 -0.91 15.39
N ASP A 140 -11.88 0.16 15.92
CA ASP A 140 -12.09 1.42 15.20
C ASP A 140 -10.75 2.09 14.85
N ALA A 141 -9.76 2.03 15.76
CA ALA A 141 -8.42 2.57 15.52
C ALA A 141 -7.62 1.76 14.50
N ASP A 142 -7.60 0.43 14.61
CA ASP A 142 -6.88 -0.46 13.70
C ASP A 142 -7.45 -0.33 12.27
N GLU A 143 -8.77 -0.20 12.13
CA GLU A 143 -9.42 0.07 10.84
C GLU A 143 -9.07 1.47 10.31
N ALA A 144 -9.05 2.49 11.17
CA ALA A 144 -8.64 3.84 10.76
C ALA A 144 -7.18 3.87 10.30
N ILE A 145 -6.28 3.19 11.00
CA ILE A 145 -4.86 3.02 10.62
C ILE A 145 -4.75 2.35 9.26
N ARG A 146 -5.47 1.25 9.04
CA ARG A 146 -5.47 0.54 7.76
C ARG A 146 -5.95 1.43 6.61
N ILE A 147 -7.07 2.13 6.80
CA ILE A 147 -7.64 3.02 5.78
C ILE A 147 -6.67 4.18 5.46
N TYR A 148 -6.13 4.83 6.49
CA TYR A 148 -5.26 5.99 6.30
C TYR A 148 -3.92 5.62 5.65
N ARG A 149 -3.33 4.48 6.04
CA ARG A 149 -2.14 3.95 5.37
C ARG A 149 -2.37 3.67 3.88
N ASN A 150 -3.54 3.13 3.53
CA ASN A 150 -3.90 2.89 2.13
C ASN A 150 -4.13 4.19 1.35
N SER A 151 -4.70 5.22 1.98
CA SER A 151 -4.85 6.52 1.32
C SER A 151 -3.52 7.24 1.12
N ILE A 152 -2.55 7.09 2.03
CA ILE A 152 -1.17 7.57 1.83
C ILE A 152 -0.55 6.89 0.60
N LYS A 153 -0.60 5.55 0.51
CA LYS A 153 -0.07 4.80 -0.65
C LYS A 153 -0.68 5.27 -1.96
N LYS A 154 -2.01 5.38 -2.00
CA LYS A 154 -2.73 5.89 -3.17
C LYS A 154 -2.31 7.32 -3.52
N ALA A 155 -2.08 8.17 -2.52
CA ALA A 155 -1.60 9.53 -2.73
C ALA A 155 -0.16 9.57 -3.28
N GLN A 156 0.72 8.66 -2.84
CA GLN A 156 2.06 8.49 -3.40
C GLN A 156 1.99 8.11 -4.87
N GLU A 157 1.23 7.08 -5.21
CA GLU A 157 1.04 6.63 -6.59
C GLU A 157 0.54 7.78 -7.49
N LEU A 158 -0.45 8.54 -7.01
CA LEU A 158 -0.98 9.70 -7.75
C LEU A 158 0.02 10.85 -7.89
N ASN A 159 0.85 11.09 -6.88
CA ASN A 159 1.85 12.16 -6.89
C ASN A 159 3.06 11.80 -7.77
N GLU A 160 3.48 10.53 -7.74
CA GLU A 160 4.49 9.98 -8.66
C GLU A 160 4.01 10.05 -10.10
N ASP A 161 2.74 9.74 -10.34
CA ASP A 161 2.12 9.87 -11.66
C ASP A 161 2.04 11.33 -12.13
N ALA A 162 1.63 12.25 -11.25
CA ALA A 162 1.47 13.66 -11.60
C ALA A 162 2.81 14.35 -11.90
N ASN A 163 3.90 13.90 -11.27
CA ASN A 163 5.24 14.44 -11.50
C ASN A 163 6.06 13.57 -12.47
N ARG A 164 5.41 12.64 -13.18
CA ARG A 164 6.09 11.77 -14.13
C ARG A 164 6.50 12.57 -15.36
N THR A 165 7.78 12.90 -15.46
CA THR A 165 8.36 13.65 -16.59
C THR A 165 8.81 12.77 -17.74
N TRP A 166 8.64 11.46 -17.66
CA TRP A 166 9.24 10.49 -18.58
C TRP A 166 8.27 9.38 -18.98
N PHE A 167 8.48 8.76 -20.13
CA PHE A 167 7.68 7.65 -20.64
C PHE A 167 8.52 6.57 -21.36
N ILE A 168 7.94 5.39 -21.56
CA ILE A 168 8.51 4.34 -22.41
C ILE A 168 8.04 4.64 -23.85
N PRO A 169 8.94 4.96 -24.79
CA PRO A 169 8.54 5.41 -26.14
C PRO A 169 7.92 4.30 -26.98
N GLU A 170 8.39 3.06 -26.80
CA GLU A 170 7.91 1.90 -27.53
C GLU A 170 7.92 0.67 -26.63
N TYR A 171 6.82 -0.08 -26.63
CA TYR A 171 6.68 -1.35 -25.95
C TYR A 171 6.93 -2.48 -26.93
N THR A 172 7.85 -3.39 -26.60
CA THR A 172 8.15 -4.56 -27.44
C THR A 172 7.95 -5.85 -26.66
N PHE A 173 7.44 -6.89 -27.33
CA PHE A 173 7.33 -8.23 -26.77
C PHE A 173 8.03 -9.24 -27.68
N THR A 174 8.97 -9.99 -27.11
CA THR A 174 9.76 -10.99 -27.84
C THR A 174 9.72 -12.34 -27.14
N VAL A 175 9.56 -13.40 -27.95
CA VAL A 175 9.78 -14.79 -27.52
C VAL A 175 11.05 -15.32 -28.19
N THR A 176 12.05 -15.61 -27.37
CA THR A 176 13.35 -16.14 -27.82
C THR A 176 13.23 -17.58 -28.29
N ALA A 177 14.26 -18.10 -28.98
CA ALA A 177 14.26 -19.48 -29.47
C ALA A 177 14.22 -20.53 -28.34
N ASP A 178 14.73 -20.20 -27.15
CA ASP A 178 14.67 -21.03 -25.94
C ASP A 178 13.38 -20.80 -25.11
N GLY A 179 12.41 -20.06 -25.65
CA GLY A 179 11.09 -19.87 -25.06
C GLY A 179 11.02 -18.81 -23.96
N LYS A 180 12.05 -17.96 -23.81
CA LYS A 180 12.02 -16.86 -22.84
C LYS A 180 11.11 -15.74 -23.32
N LEU A 181 10.43 -15.10 -22.37
CA LEU A 181 9.53 -13.98 -22.61
C LEU A 181 10.22 -12.68 -22.21
N LEU A 182 10.36 -11.76 -23.16
CA LEU A 182 11.00 -10.47 -22.96
C LEU A 182 9.98 -9.36 -23.23
N VAL A 183 9.93 -8.37 -22.34
CA VAL A 183 9.26 -7.08 -22.59
C VAL A 183 10.35 -6.03 -22.66
N ASN A 184 10.42 -5.26 -23.75
CA ASN A 184 11.50 -4.29 -24.00
C ASN A 184 12.90 -4.90 -23.88
N GLY A 185 13.07 -6.16 -24.28
CA GLY A 185 14.34 -6.89 -24.18
C GLY A 185 14.69 -7.39 -22.78
N ILE A 186 13.82 -7.19 -21.78
CA ILE A 186 14.07 -7.49 -20.37
C ILE A 186 13.34 -8.77 -19.95
N GLU A 187 14.08 -9.70 -19.33
CA GLU A 187 13.52 -10.90 -18.68
C GLU A 187 12.93 -10.54 -17.30
N GLY A 188 11.85 -11.24 -16.90
CA GLY A 188 11.30 -11.14 -15.55
C GLY A 188 10.25 -10.05 -15.34
N ILE A 189 9.90 -9.29 -16.39
CA ILE A 189 8.72 -8.40 -16.40
C ILE A 189 7.43 -9.23 -16.39
N MET A 190 7.44 -10.36 -17.11
CA MET A 190 6.35 -11.34 -17.12
C MET A 190 6.34 -12.17 -15.82
N LYS A 191 5.16 -12.72 -15.44
CA LYS A 191 5.03 -13.60 -14.26
C LYS A 191 5.91 -14.85 -14.32
N VAL A 192 6.21 -15.32 -15.55
CA VAL A 192 7.17 -16.39 -15.81
C VAL A 192 8.25 -15.91 -16.76
N LYS A 193 9.49 -16.36 -16.56
CA LYS A 193 10.63 -15.98 -17.43
C LYS A 193 10.58 -16.64 -18.80
N GLY A 194 9.85 -17.74 -18.94
CA GLY A 194 9.76 -18.49 -20.18
C GLY A 194 8.63 -19.51 -20.16
N VAL A 195 8.31 -20.03 -21.34
CA VAL A 195 7.29 -21.04 -21.55
C VAL A 195 7.94 -22.39 -21.85
N ARG A 196 7.31 -23.47 -21.41
CA ARG A 196 7.78 -24.82 -21.74
C ARG A 196 7.45 -25.12 -23.19
N ALA A 197 8.38 -25.72 -23.92
CA ALA A 197 8.15 -26.17 -25.29
C ALA A 197 6.90 -27.07 -25.38
N SER A 198 6.08 -26.86 -26.40
CA SER A 198 4.79 -27.52 -26.61
C SER A 198 3.76 -27.33 -25.48
N SER A 199 3.96 -26.36 -24.58
CA SER A 199 2.90 -25.94 -23.66
C SER A 199 1.85 -25.10 -24.40
N LEU A 200 0.66 -24.97 -23.83
CA LEU A 200 -0.42 -24.21 -24.46
C LEU A 200 -0.03 -22.73 -24.73
N PRO A 201 0.63 -22.00 -23.81
CA PRO A 201 1.19 -20.68 -24.13
C PRO A 201 2.21 -20.72 -25.26
N ASP A 202 3.13 -21.68 -25.27
CA ASP A 202 4.14 -21.84 -26.33
C ASP A 202 3.50 -22.06 -27.71
N MET A 203 2.45 -22.90 -27.79
CA MET A 203 1.70 -23.12 -29.02
C MET A 203 1.08 -21.83 -29.57
N VAL A 204 0.49 -21.00 -28.70
CA VAL A 204 -0.10 -19.72 -29.16
C VAL A 204 0.98 -18.72 -29.53
N LEU A 205 2.01 -18.58 -28.70
CA LEU A 205 3.06 -17.57 -28.87
C LEU A 205 3.94 -17.85 -30.09
N SER A 206 4.23 -19.12 -30.39
CA SER A 206 4.94 -19.50 -31.62
C SER A 206 4.13 -19.14 -32.87
N GLN A 207 2.83 -19.44 -32.90
CA GLN A 207 1.96 -19.04 -34.00
C GLN A 207 1.79 -17.51 -34.11
N ALA A 208 1.71 -16.82 -32.97
CA ALA A 208 1.61 -15.37 -32.91
C ALA A 208 2.87 -14.69 -33.46
N LYS A 209 4.05 -15.24 -33.18
CA LYS A 209 5.33 -14.78 -33.72
C LYS A 209 5.37 -14.89 -35.25
N ASP A 210 4.78 -15.93 -35.82
CA ASP A 210 4.71 -16.13 -37.26
C ASP A 210 3.61 -15.29 -37.93
N ARG A 211 2.70 -14.70 -37.14
CA ARG A 211 1.55 -13.90 -37.59
C ARG A 211 1.43 -12.56 -36.83
N PRO A 212 2.46 -11.70 -36.86
CA PRO A 212 2.42 -10.43 -36.15
C PRO A 212 1.40 -9.48 -36.80
N ASN A 213 0.65 -8.75 -35.98
CA ASN A 213 -0.38 -7.79 -36.38
C ASN A 213 -1.48 -8.40 -37.28
N GLU A 214 -1.72 -9.70 -37.15
CA GLU A 214 -2.77 -10.42 -37.85
C GLU A 214 -3.70 -11.09 -36.83
N LEU A 215 -5.01 -11.09 -37.12
CA LEU A 215 -5.99 -11.83 -36.33
C LEU A 215 -6.04 -13.28 -36.83
N PHE A 216 -5.75 -14.24 -35.96
CA PHE A 216 -5.74 -15.65 -36.32
C PHE A 216 -6.39 -16.55 -35.27
N MET A 217 -6.83 -17.73 -35.70
CA MET A 217 -7.30 -18.79 -34.80
C MET A 217 -6.12 -19.70 -34.44
N PRO A 218 -5.65 -19.73 -33.18
CA PRO A 218 -4.52 -20.56 -32.80
C PRO A 218 -4.89 -22.04 -32.83
N ASP A 219 -4.03 -22.88 -33.43
CA ASP A 219 -4.09 -24.32 -33.25
C ASP A 219 -3.58 -24.67 -31.84
N ILE A 220 -4.51 -25.07 -30.98
CA ILE A 220 -4.24 -25.44 -29.58
C ILE A 220 -4.36 -26.95 -29.33
N ARG A 221 -4.23 -27.79 -30.38
CA ARG A 221 -4.12 -29.26 -30.33
C ARG A 221 -5.13 -29.96 -29.39
N GLY A 222 -6.39 -29.55 -29.46
CA GLY A 222 -7.48 -30.15 -28.67
C GLY A 222 -7.66 -29.59 -27.26
N HIS A 223 -6.87 -28.58 -26.86
CA HIS A 223 -7.19 -27.78 -25.67
C HIS A 223 -8.43 -26.91 -25.90
N THR A 224 -9.07 -26.47 -24.81
CA THR A 224 -10.16 -25.52 -24.88
C THR A 224 -9.62 -24.08 -24.90
N GLN A 225 -10.31 -23.18 -25.60
CA GLN A 225 -9.94 -21.76 -25.66
C GLN A 225 -9.99 -21.07 -24.27
N SER A 226 -10.88 -21.52 -23.37
CA SER A 226 -10.86 -21.06 -21.98
C SER A 226 -9.55 -21.44 -21.28
N ARG A 227 -9.04 -22.65 -21.51
CA ARG A 227 -7.75 -23.09 -20.97
C ARG A 227 -6.60 -22.30 -21.58
N MET A 228 -6.69 -21.95 -22.86
CA MET A 228 -5.70 -21.09 -23.53
C MET A 228 -5.59 -19.74 -22.84
N ARG A 229 -6.72 -19.04 -22.67
CA ARG A 229 -6.75 -17.74 -22.00
C ARG A 229 -6.22 -17.82 -20.57
N THR A 230 -6.66 -18.82 -19.80
CA THR A 230 -6.16 -19.02 -18.43
C THR A 230 -4.65 -19.24 -18.42
N SER A 231 -4.12 -20.10 -19.29
CA SER A 231 -2.69 -20.37 -19.36
C SER A 231 -1.86 -19.17 -19.82
N LEU A 232 -2.37 -18.30 -20.70
CA LEU A 232 -1.69 -17.04 -21.05
C LEU A 232 -1.74 -16.01 -19.91
N ILE A 233 -2.85 -15.94 -19.18
CA ILE A 233 -2.94 -15.10 -17.97
C ILE A 233 -1.94 -15.58 -16.89
N GLU A 234 -1.76 -16.89 -16.76
CA GLU A 234 -0.77 -17.49 -15.85
C GLU A 234 0.67 -17.13 -16.23
N THR A 235 0.98 -16.91 -17.52
CA THR A 235 2.32 -16.44 -17.94
C THR A 235 2.54 -14.95 -17.71
N GLY A 236 1.47 -14.17 -17.50
CA GLY A 236 1.55 -12.73 -17.24
C GLY A 236 0.88 -11.84 -18.28
N PHE A 237 0.11 -12.38 -19.23
CA PHE A 237 -0.75 -11.57 -20.10
C PHE A 237 -1.98 -11.05 -19.32
N THR A 238 -1.75 -10.10 -18.43
CA THR A 238 -2.79 -9.38 -17.70
C THR A 238 -2.67 -7.88 -17.94
N ASP A 239 -3.78 -7.15 -17.76
CA ASP A 239 -3.84 -5.69 -17.74
C ASP A 239 -3.15 -5.01 -18.94
N ALA A 240 -2.12 -4.20 -18.69
CA ALA A 240 -1.38 -3.44 -19.71
C ALA A 240 -0.73 -4.37 -20.75
N ILE A 241 -0.05 -5.42 -20.30
CA ILE A 241 0.66 -6.36 -21.18
C ILE A 241 -0.32 -7.07 -22.13
N GLN A 242 -1.47 -7.49 -21.61
CA GLN A 242 -2.51 -8.07 -22.46
C GLN A 242 -3.03 -7.06 -23.47
N LYS A 243 -3.39 -5.85 -23.02
CA LYS A 243 -3.94 -4.82 -23.91
C LYS A 243 -2.93 -4.41 -24.98
N LEU A 244 -1.66 -4.24 -24.63
CA LEU A 244 -0.60 -3.89 -25.56
C LEU A 244 -0.38 -5.01 -26.57
N PHE A 245 -0.03 -6.22 -26.12
CA PHE A 245 0.51 -7.22 -27.03
C PHE A 245 -0.52 -8.23 -27.52
N MET A 246 -1.66 -8.40 -26.83
CA MET A 246 -2.75 -9.30 -27.23
C MET A 246 -4.15 -8.69 -26.97
N PRO A 247 -4.48 -7.53 -27.57
CA PRO A 247 -5.73 -6.82 -27.28
C PRO A 247 -6.97 -7.64 -27.60
N THR A 248 -6.89 -8.52 -28.59
CA THR A 248 -7.92 -9.52 -28.88
C THR A 248 -7.42 -10.89 -28.44
N MET A 249 -8.06 -11.42 -27.41
CA MET A 249 -7.92 -12.80 -26.94
C MET A 249 -9.34 -13.31 -26.64
N ASP A 250 -10.08 -13.62 -27.69
CA ASP A 250 -11.51 -13.87 -27.65
C ASP A 250 -11.89 -15.19 -28.34
N ASN A 251 -12.83 -15.90 -27.73
CA ASN A 251 -13.24 -17.26 -28.10
C ASN A 251 -13.91 -17.37 -29.48
N GLN A 252 -14.33 -16.28 -30.10
CA GLN A 252 -14.94 -16.27 -31.44
C GLN A 252 -14.14 -15.46 -32.46
N LYS A 253 -13.32 -14.50 -32.00
CA LYS A 253 -12.57 -13.61 -32.87
C LYS A 253 -11.14 -14.08 -33.12
N GLY A 254 -10.56 -14.88 -32.23
CA GLY A 254 -9.18 -15.35 -32.33
C GLY A 254 -8.21 -14.53 -31.47
N VAL A 255 -6.93 -14.59 -31.83
CA VAL A 255 -5.82 -13.90 -31.19
C VAL A 255 -5.26 -12.84 -32.14
N PHE A 256 -5.13 -11.60 -31.66
CA PHE A 256 -4.43 -10.53 -32.38
C PHE A 256 -3.18 -10.15 -31.59
N PHE A 257 -2.01 -10.49 -32.12
CA PHE A 257 -0.74 -10.25 -31.44
C PHE A 257 0.00 -9.06 -32.05
N ARG A 258 0.37 -8.10 -31.21
CA ARG A 258 1.20 -6.94 -31.59
C ARG A 258 2.58 -7.14 -30.98
N PRO A 259 3.66 -7.35 -31.75
CA PRO A 259 5.01 -7.47 -31.19
C PRO A 259 5.57 -6.13 -30.72
N VAL A 260 5.05 -5.02 -31.26
CA VAL A 260 5.53 -3.66 -31.02
C VAL A 260 4.33 -2.73 -30.94
N VAL A 261 4.30 -1.85 -29.94
CA VAL A 261 3.26 -0.82 -29.74
C VAL A 261 3.92 0.47 -29.28
N SER A 262 3.70 1.58 -29.97
CA SER A 262 4.24 2.89 -29.56
C SER A 262 3.49 3.46 -28.34
N HIS A 263 4.14 4.38 -27.62
CA HIS A 263 3.52 5.15 -26.54
C HIS A 263 2.23 5.84 -27.01
N GLU A 264 2.30 6.54 -28.15
CA GLU A 264 1.16 7.25 -28.75
C GLU A 264 -0.04 6.31 -29.00
N THR A 265 0.23 5.08 -29.45
CA THR A 265 -0.82 4.08 -29.67
C THR A 265 -1.44 3.64 -28.34
N ALA A 266 -0.61 3.40 -27.32
CA ALA A 266 -1.09 3.03 -25.99
C ALA A 266 -1.97 4.13 -25.39
N GLU A 267 -1.57 5.40 -25.52
CA GLU A 267 -2.36 6.55 -25.07
C GLU A 267 -3.68 6.70 -25.86
N ALA A 268 -3.62 6.62 -27.19
CA ALA A 268 -4.80 6.72 -28.05
C ALA A 268 -5.84 5.63 -27.73
N GLU A 269 -5.37 4.43 -27.39
CA GLU A 269 -6.20 3.30 -26.96
C GLU A 269 -6.57 3.34 -25.48
N LYS A 270 -6.12 4.36 -24.73
CA LYS A 270 -6.34 4.52 -23.29
C LYS A 270 -5.90 3.30 -22.48
N ILE A 271 -4.77 2.72 -22.87
CA ILE A 271 -4.13 1.63 -22.15
C ILE A 271 -3.37 2.25 -20.97
N ASP A 272 -3.72 1.85 -19.75
CA ASP A 272 -2.99 2.24 -18.55
C ASP A 272 -1.69 1.42 -18.46
N THR A 273 -0.56 2.05 -18.77
CA THR A 273 0.78 1.43 -18.77
C THR A 273 1.62 1.78 -17.54
N LYS A 274 1.09 2.59 -16.60
CA LYS A 274 1.90 3.20 -15.52
C LYS A 274 2.73 2.20 -14.72
N ASP A 275 2.11 1.12 -14.25
CA ASP A 275 2.80 0.08 -13.48
C ASP A 275 3.83 -0.67 -14.33
N LEU A 276 3.51 -0.93 -15.60
CA LEU A 276 4.44 -1.57 -16.54
C LEU A 276 5.65 -0.67 -16.78
N ASP A 277 5.44 0.64 -16.92
CA ASP A 277 6.50 1.59 -17.21
C ASP A 277 7.47 1.73 -16.04
N ARG A 278 6.95 1.73 -14.80
CA ARG A 278 7.78 1.69 -13.59
C ARG A 278 8.63 0.42 -13.56
N LEU A 279 8.01 -0.75 -13.77
CA LEU A 279 8.72 -2.04 -13.80
C LEU A 279 9.82 -2.06 -14.88
N LEU A 280 9.53 -1.51 -16.06
CA LEU A 280 10.48 -1.44 -17.17
C LEU A 280 11.62 -0.48 -16.86
N LYS A 281 11.33 0.72 -16.36
CA LYS A 281 12.35 1.72 -15.99
C LYS A 281 13.26 1.19 -14.87
N ASP A 282 12.69 0.60 -13.83
CA ASP A 282 13.46 0.04 -12.71
C ASP A 282 14.38 -1.10 -13.17
N ALA A 283 13.96 -1.83 -14.20
CA ALA A 283 14.75 -2.88 -14.84
C ALA A 283 15.73 -2.35 -15.91
N GLY A 284 15.80 -1.04 -16.12
CA GLY A 284 16.76 -0.37 -17.00
C GLY A 284 16.31 -0.22 -18.46
N ALA A 285 15.00 -0.23 -18.74
CA ALA A 285 14.49 0.09 -20.07
C ALA A 285 14.75 1.56 -20.43
N ASP A 286 14.96 1.83 -21.73
CA ASP A 286 15.10 3.19 -22.24
C ASP A 286 13.80 3.99 -22.04
N THR A 287 13.96 5.23 -21.59
CA THR A 287 12.87 6.18 -21.38
C THR A 287 13.16 7.48 -22.13
N GLU A 288 12.11 8.16 -22.56
CA GLU A 288 12.18 9.53 -23.06
C GLU A 288 11.51 10.48 -22.07
N ASP A 289 11.97 11.72 -22.02
CA ASP A 289 11.29 12.77 -21.28
C ASP A 289 10.15 13.33 -22.12
N TYR A 290 9.02 13.66 -21.50
CA TYR A 290 8.00 14.47 -22.14
C TYR A 290 8.64 15.80 -22.55
N PRO A 291 8.35 16.30 -23.76
CA PRO A 291 8.86 17.61 -24.16
C PRO A 291 8.44 18.64 -23.12
N ASP A 292 9.39 19.47 -22.65
CA ASP A 292 9.10 20.56 -21.73
C ASP A 292 7.90 21.35 -22.29
N GLU A 293 6.80 21.41 -21.54
CA GLU A 293 5.70 22.31 -21.88
C GLU A 293 6.28 23.73 -21.86
N ILE A 294 6.48 24.32 -23.04
CA ILE A 294 6.83 25.73 -23.15
C ILE A 294 5.67 26.50 -22.51
N PRO A 295 5.88 27.22 -21.38
CA PRO A 295 4.80 27.97 -20.77
C PRO A 295 4.35 29.04 -21.77
N PHE A 296 3.09 28.94 -22.21
CA PHE A 296 2.40 29.97 -23.00
C PHE A 296 1.93 31.12 -22.11
#